data_AF-A0A815VC49-F1
#
_entry.id   AF-A0A815VC49-F1
#
_cell.length_a   1.000
_cell.length_b   1.000
_cell.length_c   1.000
_cell.angle_alpha   90.00
_cell.angle_beta   90.00
_cell.angle_gamma   90.00
#
_symmetry.space_group_name_H-M   'P 1'
#
loop_
_entity.id
_entity.type
_entity.pdbx_description
1 polymer ?
#
loop_
_entity_poly.entity_id
_entity_poly.type
_entity_poly.pdbx_seq_one_letter_code
_entity_poly.pdbx_strand_id
1 'polypeptide(L)'
;MYLARYYYLDWSQTPFKYDPSIPAASILLAAFLITTIVHTVQIILSKTWYLIPIVICGIMEVVGFACRIASRQSPNNVSLYSAQYAFLVLAPIFLAASVYITLGRMFVEIK
;
A
#
# COMPACT_ATOMS: atom_id res chain seq x y z
N MET A 1 -20.84 10.75 -19.62
CA MET A 1 -20.25 12.12 -19.56
C MET A 1 -18.84 12.18 -18.96
N TYR A 2 -18.42 11.27 -18.07
CA TYR A 2 -17.06 11.27 -17.48
C TYR A 2 -15.91 10.90 -18.43
N LEU A 3 -16.13 10.02 -19.41
CA LEU A 3 -15.05 9.53 -20.30
C LEU A 3 -14.49 10.62 -21.23
N ALA A 4 -15.30 11.59 -21.64
CA ALA A 4 -14.84 12.70 -22.46
C ALA A 4 -13.85 13.61 -21.70
N ARG A 5 -13.92 13.67 -20.37
CA ARG A 5 -13.04 14.50 -19.53
C ARG A 5 -11.58 14.08 -19.55
N TYR A 6 -11.32 12.80 -19.68
CA TYR A 6 -9.95 12.27 -19.66
C TYR A 6 -9.20 12.48 -20.98
N TYR A 7 -9.91 12.61 -22.11
CA TYR A 7 -9.28 12.83 -23.42
C TYR A 7 -8.74 14.26 -23.61
N TYR A 8 -9.30 15.26 -22.91
CA TYR A 8 -8.79 16.64 -22.93
C TYR A 8 -8.02 17.02 -21.66
N LEU A 9 -7.88 16.11 -20.70
CA LEU A 9 -7.10 16.35 -19.51
C LEU A 9 -5.62 16.24 -19.87
N ASP A 10 -4.91 17.36 -19.89
CA ASP A 10 -3.46 17.35 -20.08
C ASP A 10 -2.80 16.78 -18.82
N TRP A 11 -2.42 15.51 -18.87
CA TRP A 11 -1.75 14.81 -17.77
C TRP A 11 -0.45 15.49 -17.34
N SER A 12 0.19 16.28 -18.22
CA SER A 12 1.42 17.01 -17.90
C SER A 12 1.23 18.05 -16.79
N GLN A 13 0.01 18.60 -16.67
CA GLN A 13 -0.37 19.59 -15.67
C GLN A 13 -0.80 18.95 -14.33
N THR A 14 -0.97 17.63 -14.30
CA THR A 14 -1.36 16.89 -13.10
C THR A 14 -0.13 16.33 -12.38
N PRO A 15 -0.19 16.13 -11.04
CA PRO A 15 0.92 15.52 -10.30
C PRO A 15 1.34 14.13 -10.80
N PHE A 16 0.44 13.39 -11.47
CA PHE A 16 0.76 12.08 -12.01
C PHE A 16 1.69 12.15 -13.22
N LYS A 17 1.59 13.15 -14.10
CA LYS A 17 2.31 13.23 -15.39
C LYS A 17 2.09 12.05 -16.36
N TYR A 18 1.28 11.07 -15.99
CA TYR A 18 0.86 9.90 -16.77
C TYR A 18 -0.57 9.53 -16.40
N ASP A 19 -1.23 8.71 -17.23
CA ASP A 19 -2.55 8.15 -16.91
C ASP A 19 -2.41 6.90 -16.00
N PRO A 20 -2.85 6.95 -14.72
CA PRO A 20 -2.80 5.80 -13.84
C PRO A 20 -3.82 4.72 -14.22
N SER A 21 -3.33 3.48 -14.38
CA SER A 21 -4.18 2.31 -14.66
C SER A 21 -4.98 1.86 -13.43
N ILE A 22 -6.30 2.04 -13.48
CA ILE A 22 -7.23 1.54 -12.44
C ILE A 22 -7.20 0.00 -12.29
N PRO A 23 -7.21 -0.80 -13.38
CA PRO A 23 -7.25 -2.26 -13.25
C PRO A 23 -6.05 -2.81 -12.47
N ALA A 24 -4.84 -2.30 -12.74
CA ALA A 24 -3.64 -2.72 -12.02
C ALA A 24 -3.67 -2.34 -10.54
N ALA A 25 -4.13 -1.12 -10.22
CA ALA A 25 -4.27 -0.67 -8.84
C ALA A 25 -5.26 -1.54 -8.03
N SER A 26 -6.38 -1.94 -8.64
CA SER A 26 -7.37 -2.80 -8.01
C SER A 26 -6.85 -4.22 -7.75
N ILE A 27 -6.08 -4.79 -8.67
CA ILE A 27 -5.46 -6.13 -8.49
C ILE A 27 -4.48 -6.09 -7.32
N LEU A 28 -3.63 -5.06 -7.25
CA LEU A 28 -2.68 -4.90 -6.16
C LEU A 28 -3.40 -4.68 -4.82
N LEU A 29 -4.44 -3.84 -4.78
CA LEU A 29 -5.27 -3.66 -3.59
C LEU A 29 -5.83 -4.99 -3.08
N ALA A 30 -6.41 -5.80 -3.97
CA ALA A 30 -6.95 -7.10 -3.60
C ALA A 30 -5.86 -8.05 -3.08
N ALA A 31 -4.69 -8.09 -3.72
CA ALA A 31 -3.56 -8.90 -3.27
C ALA A 31 -3.05 -8.47 -1.88
N PHE A 32 -2.90 -7.17 -1.63
CA PHE A 32 -2.49 -6.66 -0.32
C PHE A 32 -3.55 -6.87 0.75
N LEU A 33 -4.83 -6.80 0.41
CA LEU A 33 -5.91 -7.11 1.34
C LEU A 33 -5.89 -8.59 1.75
N ILE A 34 -5.75 -9.51 0.78
CA ILE A 34 -5.69 -10.95 1.05
C ILE A 34 -4.46 -11.29 1.91
N THR A 35 -3.28 -10.76 1.55
CA THR A 35 -2.05 -11.01 2.33
C THR A 35 -2.15 -10.45 3.75
N THR A 36 -2.76 -9.27 3.93
CA THR A 36 -3.01 -8.70 5.27
C THR A 36 -3.90 -9.60 6.12
N ILE A 37 -4.98 -10.14 5.54
CA ILE A 37 -5.88 -11.07 6.22
C ILE A 37 -5.13 -12.35 6.61
N VAL A 38 -4.39 -12.94 5.67
CA VAL A 38 -3.61 -14.17 5.91
C VAL A 38 -2.60 -13.95 7.04
N HIS A 39 -1.84 -12.86 7.02
CA HIS A 39 -0.87 -12.55 8.08
C HIS A 39 -1.54 -12.26 9.42
N THR A 40 -2.69 -11.59 9.42
CA THR A 40 -3.47 -11.35 10.65
C THR A 40 -3.92 -12.67 11.27
N VAL A 41 -4.43 -13.60 10.46
CA VAL A 41 -4.83 -14.94 10.91
C VAL A 41 -3.62 -15.73 11.41
N GLN A 42 -2.49 -15.69 10.69
CA GLN A 42 -1.25 -16.33 11.13
C GLN A 42 -0.76 -15.83 12.50
N ILE A 43 -0.81 -14.51 12.74
CA ILE A 43 -0.39 -13.94 14.03
C ILE A 43 -1.29 -14.41 15.17
N ILE A 44 -2.60 -14.48 14.94
CA ILE A 44 -3.57 -14.93 15.95
C ILE A 44 -3.36 -16.41 16.27
N LEU A 45 -3.22 -17.26 15.26
CA LEU A 45 -3.09 -18.71 15.44
C LEU A 45 -1.71 -19.11 16.00
N SER A 46 -0.63 -18.51 15.49
CA SER A 46 0.74 -18.85 15.90
C SER A 46 1.22 -18.04 17.11
N LYS A 47 0.43 -17.09 17.62
CA LYS A 47 0.78 -16.18 18.73
C LYS A 47 2.11 -15.43 18.51
N THR A 48 2.43 -15.14 17.25
CA THR A 48 3.66 -14.47 16.82
C THR A 48 3.51 -12.96 16.83
N TRP A 49 3.27 -12.39 18.02
CA TRP A 49 3.01 -10.95 18.23
C TRP A 49 4.14 -10.02 17.73
N TYR A 50 5.35 -10.53 17.52
CA TYR A 50 6.46 -9.78 16.96
C TYR A 50 6.31 -9.46 15.46
N LEU A 51 5.35 -10.09 14.75
CA LEU A 51 5.06 -9.85 13.33
C LEU A 51 4.01 -8.74 13.11
N ILE A 52 3.55 -8.03 14.15
CA ILE A 52 2.62 -6.89 14.00
C ILE A 52 3.04 -5.88 12.91
N PRO A 53 4.33 -5.53 12.73
CA PRO A 53 4.74 -4.61 11.67
C PRO A 53 4.37 -5.07 10.25
N ILE A 54 4.24 -6.38 10.00
CA ILE A 54 3.81 -6.91 8.70
C ILE A 54 2.34 -6.60 8.43
N VAL A 55 1.49 -6.61 9.47
CA VAL A 55 0.07 -6.25 9.36
C VAL A 55 -0.08 -4.75 9.15
N ILE A 56 0.72 -3.94 9.86
CA ILE A 56 0.76 -2.49 9.66
C ILE A 56 1.16 -2.17 8.21
N CYS A 57 2.21 -2.82 7.69
CA CYS A 57 2.60 -2.72 6.29
C CYS A 57 1.42 -3.02 5.35
N GLY A 58 0.74 -4.16 5.55
CA GLY A 58 -0.39 -4.56 4.71
C GLY A 58 -1.56 -3.56 4.74
N ILE A 59 -1.90 -3.03 5.91
CA ILE A 59 -2.94 -2.00 6.05
C ILE A 59 -2.54 -0.72 5.28
N MET A 60 -1.28 -0.29 5.39
CA MET A 60 -0.80 0.91 4.71
C MET A 60 -0.81 0.75 3.18
N GLU A 61 -0.45 -0.42 2.65
CA GLU A 61 -0.57 -0.72 1.22
C GLU A 61 -2.03 -0.66 0.75
N VAL A 62 -2.95 -1.29 1.49
CA VAL A 62 -4.39 -1.27 1.16
C VAL A 62 -4.92 0.16 1.11
N VAL A 63 -4.58 0.99 2.11
CA VAL A 63 -4.97 2.41 2.15
C VAL A 63 -4.31 3.19 1.01
N GLY A 64 -3.02 2.96 0.73
CA GLY A 64 -2.29 3.61 -0.37
C GLY A 64 -2.91 3.33 -1.74
N PHE A 65 -3.25 2.06 -2.03
CA PHE A 65 -3.92 1.70 -3.28
C PHE A 65 -5.37 2.19 -3.34
N ALA A 66 -6.09 2.23 -2.22
CA ALA A 66 -7.44 2.83 -2.18
C ALA A 66 -7.38 4.33 -2.50
N CYS A 67 -6.44 5.06 -1.89
CA CYS A 67 -6.15 6.46 -2.20
C CYS A 67 -5.73 6.64 -3.67
N ARG A 68 -5.01 5.68 -4.27
CA ARG A 68 -4.63 5.73 -5.69
C ARG A 68 -5.82 5.66 -6.64
N ILE A 69 -6.79 4.79 -6.34
CA ILE A 69 -8.04 4.70 -7.11
C ILE A 69 -8.85 5.99 -6.95
N ALA A 70 -8.95 6.53 -5.73
CA ALA A 70 -9.65 7.79 -5.46
C ALA A 70 -8.96 8.98 -6.13
N SER A 71 -7.62 9.04 -6.10
CA SER A 71 -6.83 10.11 -6.70
C SER A 71 -6.95 10.13 -8.23
N ARG A 72 -7.15 8.97 -8.87
CA ARG A 72 -7.43 8.89 -10.32
C ARG A 72 -8.75 9.56 -10.71
N GLN A 73 -9.76 9.54 -9.84
CA GLN A 73 -11.07 10.17 -10.07
C GLN A 73 -11.00 11.69 -9.89
N SER A 74 -10.07 12.18 -9.05
CA SER A 74 -9.82 13.61 -8.79
C SER A 74 -8.34 13.95 -8.94
N PRO A 75 -7.80 13.97 -10.17
CA PRO A 75 -6.35 14.10 -10.43
C PRO A 75 -5.74 15.43 -9.99
N ASN A 76 -6.55 16.48 -9.82
CA ASN A 76 -6.10 17.79 -9.33
C ASN A 76 -6.04 17.87 -7.79
N ASN A 77 -6.50 16.84 -7.07
CA ASN A 77 -6.46 16.83 -5.62
C ASN A 77 -5.08 16.38 -5.13
N VAL A 78 -4.24 17.36 -4.80
CA VAL A 78 -2.87 17.15 -4.32
C VAL A 78 -2.84 16.39 -2.98
N SER A 79 -3.87 16.54 -2.15
CA SER A 79 -3.95 15.83 -0.86
C SER A 79 -4.07 14.32 -1.06
N LEU A 80 -4.98 13.89 -1.94
CA LEU A 80 -5.14 12.46 -2.29
C LEU A 80 -3.88 11.89 -2.95
N TYR A 81 -3.24 12.67 -3.83
CA TYR A 81 -1.99 12.26 -4.49
C TYR A 81 -0.83 12.11 -3.50
N SER A 82 -0.72 13.03 -2.53
CA SER A 82 0.35 12.98 -1.53
C SER A 82 0.11 11.86 -0.52
N ALA A 83 -1.15 11.64 -0.14
CA ALA A 83 -1.53 10.56 0.76
C ALA A 83 -1.19 9.17 0.18
N GLN A 84 -1.59 8.87 -1.06
CA GLN A 84 -1.21 7.59 -1.70
C GLN A 84 0.31 7.39 -1.69
N TYR A 85 1.09 8.46 -1.97
CA TYR A 85 2.53 8.37 -2.09
C TYR A 85 3.17 8.12 -0.72
N ALA A 86 2.74 8.86 0.30
CA ALA A 86 3.20 8.68 1.67
C ALA A 86 2.92 7.26 2.17
N PHE A 87 1.70 6.75 2.01
CA PHE A 87 1.35 5.40 2.47
C PHE A 87 2.14 4.31 1.74
N LEU A 88 2.24 4.40 0.40
CA LEU A 88 2.98 3.41 -0.40
C LEU A 88 4.50 3.43 -0.11
N VAL A 89 5.08 4.59 0.20
CA VAL A 89 6.51 4.69 0.55
C VAL A 89 6.78 4.24 1.99
N LEU A 90 5.87 4.54 2.92
CA LEU A 90 6.03 4.16 4.32
C LEU A 90 5.77 2.66 4.55
N ALA A 91 4.85 2.03 3.81
CA ALA A 91 4.54 0.61 3.95
C ALA A 91 5.77 -0.32 3.93
N PRO A 92 6.68 -0.28 2.93
CA PRO A 92 7.85 -1.16 2.88
C PRO A 92 8.85 -0.93 4.01
N ILE A 93 8.81 0.21 4.70
CA ILE A 93 9.65 0.47 5.89
C ILE A 93 9.23 -0.46 7.03
N PHE A 94 7.93 -0.68 7.21
CA PHE A 94 7.42 -1.60 8.23
C PHE A 94 7.68 -3.06 7.86
N LEU A 95 7.65 -3.39 6.57
CA LEU A 95 8.08 -4.71 6.10
C LEU A 95 9.55 -4.95 6.46
N ALA A 96 10.44 -4.00 6.16
CA ALA A 96 11.85 -4.08 6.54
C ALA A 96 12.03 -4.23 8.06
N ALA A 97 11.29 -3.46 8.87
CA ALA A 97 11.31 -3.58 10.32
C ALA A 97 10.94 -5.00 10.79
N SER A 98 9.93 -5.63 10.18
CA SER A 98 9.52 -7.01 10.53
C SER A 98 10.64 -8.04 10.27
N VAL A 99 11.39 -7.87 9.17
CA VAL A 99 12.55 -8.71 8.84
C VAL A 99 13.66 -8.53 9.88
N TYR A 100 14.00 -7.30 10.27
CA TYR A 100 15.03 -7.05 11.28
C TYR A 100 14.68 -7.60 12.66
N ILE A 101 13.41 -7.49 13.09
CA ILE A 101 12.96 -8.10 14.34
C ILE A 101 13.10 -9.63 14.28
N THR A 102 12.70 -10.23 13.16
CA THR A 102 12.79 -11.68 12.95
C THR A 102 14.24 -12.15 12.97
N LEU A 103 15.14 -11.45 12.27
CA LEU A 103 16.58 -11.73 12.25
C LEU A 103 17.19 -11.59 13.65
N GLY A 104 16.86 -10.52 14.38
CA GLY A 104 17.37 -10.32 15.75
C GLY A 104 17.03 -11.48 16.67
N ARG A 105 15.84 -12.08 16.52
CA ARG A 105 15.45 -13.28 17.28
C ARG A 105 16.21 -14.53 16.86
N MET A 106 16.46 -14.72 15.56
CA MET A 106 17.27 -15.85 15.08
C MET A 106 18.69 -15.81 15.62
N PHE A 107 19.32 -14.63 15.67
CA PHE A 107 20.68 -14.49 16.22
C PHE A 107 20.75 -14.76 17.73
N VAL A 108 19.70 -14.44 18.50
CA VAL A 108 19.66 -14.74 19.94
C VAL A 108 19.53 -16.24 20.20
N GLU A 109 18.81 -16.98 19.35
CA GLU A 109 18.61 -18.43 19.48
C GLU A 109 19.85 -19.25 19.10
N ILE A 110 20.75 -18.71 18.27
CA ILE A 110 21.97 -19.41 17.80
C ILE A 110 23.11 -19.37 18.85
N LYS A 111 22.89 -18.77 20.02
CA LYS A 111 23.88 -18.66 21.09
C LYS A 111 23.71 -19.74 22.15
#